data_AF-A0A2H5F3H7-F1
#
_entry.id   AF-A0A2H5F3H7-F1
#
_cell.length_a   1.000
_cell.length_b   1.000
_cell.length_c   1.000
_cell.angle_alpha   90.00
_cell.angle_beta   90.00
_cell.angle_gamma   90.00
#
_symmetry.space_group_name_H-M   'P 1'
#
loop_
_entity.id
_entity.type
_entity.pdbx_description
1 polymer ?
#
loop_
_entity_poly.entity_id
_entity_poly.type
_entity_poly.pdbx_seq_one_letter_code
_entity_poly.pdbx_strand_id
1 'polypeptide(L)'
;MHRRDVTVAWAFVLGLWLAMGFVALATWSLAPTAAARTVLLIGGATVLVFNTAAIMAMLKHYREDRDFMYGLDIKFLDAARAARG
;
A
#
# COMPACT_ATOMS: atom_id res chain seq x y z
N MET A 1 12.85 0.77 11.44
CA MET A 1 12.18 -0.37 10.79
C MET A 1 10.93 0.11 10.05
N HIS A 2 9.89 0.59 10.75
CA HIS A 2 8.62 1.08 10.16
C HIS A 2 8.73 2.05 8.96
N ARG A 3 9.61 3.07 9.01
CA ARG A 3 9.78 3.99 7.87
C ARG A 3 10.29 3.30 6.60
N ARG A 4 11.15 2.29 6.72
CA ARG A 4 11.70 1.55 5.57
C ARG A 4 10.63 0.67 4.94
N ASP A 5 9.82 0.01 5.76
CA ASP A 5 8.74 -0.87 5.29
C ASP A 5 7.68 -0.06 4.53
N VAL A 6 7.34 1.13 5.04
CA VAL A 6 6.47 2.09 4.35
C VAL A 6 7.08 2.56 3.01
N THR A 7 8.38 2.88 2.98
CA THR A 7 9.05 3.27 1.73
C THR A 7 9.01 2.16 0.68
N VAL A 8 9.25 0.91 1.09
CA VAL A 8 9.20 -0.25 0.17
C VAL A 8 7.78 -0.48 -0.34
N ALA A 9 6.76 -0.36 0.52
CA ALA A 9 5.36 -0.48 0.10
C ALA A 9 5.00 0.58 -0.96
N TRP A 10 5.41 1.83 -0.78
CA TRP A 10 5.22 2.88 -1.78
C TRP A 10 6.03 2.65 -3.05
N ALA A 11 7.24 2.10 -2.95
CA ALA A 11 8.04 1.73 -4.13
C ALA A 11 7.32 0.68 -4.98
N PHE A 12 6.68 -0.32 -4.37
CA PHE A 12 5.86 -1.29 -5.09
C PHE A 12 4.63 -0.66 -5.77
N VAL A 13 3.93 0.25 -5.08
CA VAL A 13 2.80 0.98 -5.67
C VAL A 13 3.26 1.79 -6.89
N LEU A 14 4.34 2.56 -6.75
CA LEU A 14 4.88 3.35 -7.86
C LEU A 14 5.35 2.46 -9.01
N GLY A 15 6.04 1.36 -8.70
CA GLY A 15 6.47 0.37 -9.70
C GLY A 15 5.29 -0.19 -10.48
N LEU A 16 4.19 -0.52 -9.80
CA LEU A 16 2.96 -1.00 -10.45
C LEU A 16 2.35 0.07 -11.37
N TRP A 17 2.26 1.33 -10.92
CA TRP A 17 1.76 2.43 -11.74
C TRP A 17 2.60 2.64 -13.01
N LEU A 18 3.93 2.63 -12.87
CA LEU A 18 4.84 2.77 -14.01
C LEU A 18 4.72 1.59 -14.98
N ALA A 19 4.66 0.35 -14.46
CA ALA A 19 4.51 -0.84 -15.29
C ALA A 19 3.19 -0.83 -16.08
N MET A 20 2.07 -0.55 -15.40
CA MET A 20 0.76 -0.51 -16.07
C MET A 20 0.65 0.65 -17.06
N GLY A 21 1.20 1.81 -16.73
CA GLY A 21 1.28 2.95 -17.64
C GLY A 21 2.13 2.63 -18.88
N PHE A 22 3.29 2.01 -18.69
CA PHE A 22 4.14 1.55 -19.79
C PHE A 22 3.41 0.56 -20.69
N VAL A 23 2.75 -0.46 -20.12
CA VAL A 23 1.99 -1.45 -20.91
C VAL A 23 0.87 -0.77 -21.69
N ALA A 24 0.11 0.14 -21.08
CA ALA A 24 -0.95 0.88 -21.77
C ALA A 24 -0.42 1.69 -22.95
N LEU A 25 0.75 2.34 -22.81
CA LEU A 25 1.38 3.10 -23.89
C LEU A 25 1.94 2.17 -24.99
N ALA A 26 2.69 1.14 -24.60
CA ALA A 26 3.34 0.22 -25.53
C ALA A 26 2.35 -0.61 -26.35
N THR A 27 1.16 -0.88 -25.79
CA THR A 27 0.12 -1.68 -26.45
C THR A 27 -1.00 -0.84 -27.07
N TRP A 28 -0.90 0.49 -27.03
CA TRP A 28 -1.99 1.38 -27.46
C TRP A 28 -2.44 1.16 -28.90
N SER A 29 -1.49 0.91 -29.81
CA SER A 29 -1.75 0.62 -31.22
C SER A 29 -2.30 -0.79 -31.47
N LEU A 30 -2.14 -1.72 -30.52
CA LEU A 30 -2.67 -3.09 -30.61
C LEU A 30 -4.18 -3.14 -30.34
N ALA A 31 -4.73 -2.16 -29.62
CA ALA A 31 -6.16 -2.07 -29.35
C ALA A 31 -6.90 -1.50 -30.58
N PRO A 32 -7.71 -2.32 -31.29
CA PRO A 32 -8.21 -1.99 -32.62
C PRO A 32 -9.41 -1.04 -32.61
N THR A 33 -10.16 -0.98 -31.50
CA THR A 33 -11.37 -0.15 -31.39
C THR A 33 -11.33 0.78 -30.19
N ALA A 34 -12.05 1.89 -30.28
CA ALA A 34 -12.19 2.83 -29.16
C ALA A 34 -12.80 2.15 -27.92
N ALA A 35 -13.79 1.26 -28.11
CA ALA A 35 -14.40 0.51 -27.02
C ALA A 35 -13.38 -0.39 -26.30
N ALA A 36 -12.52 -1.11 -27.03
CA ALA A 36 -11.47 -1.93 -26.43
C ALA A 36 -10.49 -1.10 -25.59
N ARG A 37 -10.10 0.09 -26.09
CA ARG A 37 -9.23 1.02 -25.36
C ARG A 37 -9.89 1.50 -24.07
N THR A 38 -11.17 1.87 -24.12
CA THR A 38 -11.94 2.28 -22.94
C THR A 38 -11.99 1.17 -21.89
N VAL A 39 -12.27 -0.08 -22.30
CA VAL A 39 -12.30 -1.23 -21.38
C VAL A 39 -10.93 -1.47 -20.74
N LEU A 40 -9.84 -1.41 -21.53
CA LEU A 40 -8.48 -1.55 -21.02
C LEU A 40 -8.12 -0.43 -20.03
N LEU A 41 -8.50 0.82 -20.30
CA LEU A 41 -8.27 1.94 -19.41
C LEU A 41 -9.06 1.80 -18.09
N ILE A 42 -10.33 1.43 -18.16
CA ILE A 42 -11.16 1.22 -16.95
C ILE A 42 -10.60 0.05 -16.13
N GLY A 43 -10.29 -1.08 -16.78
CA GLY A 43 -9.72 -2.25 -16.11
C GLY A 43 -8.36 -1.95 -15.47
N GLY A 44 -7.47 -1.29 -16.20
CA GLY A 44 -6.17 -0.84 -15.69
C GLY A 44 -6.30 0.12 -14.51
N ALA A 45 -7.17 1.14 -14.63
CA ALA A 45 -7.43 2.09 -13.56
C ALA A 45 -8.00 1.40 -12.31
N THR A 46 -8.91 0.44 -12.51
CA THR A 46 -9.50 -0.36 -11.42
C THR A 46 -8.41 -1.13 -10.65
N VAL A 47 -7.51 -1.80 -11.36
CA VAL A 47 -6.38 -2.52 -10.74
C VAL A 47 -5.49 -1.58 -9.94
N LEU A 48 -5.14 -0.42 -10.51
CA LEU A 48 -4.26 0.57 -9.89
C LEU A 48 -4.88 1.18 -8.63
N VAL A 49 -6.14 1.61 -8.70
CA VAL A 49 -6.84 2.25 -7.59
C VAL A 49 -7.02 1.25 -6.45
N PHE A 50 -7.52 0.04 -6.72
CA PHE A 50 -7.75 -0.94 -5.66
C PHE A 50 -6.46 -1.44 -5.02
N ASN A 51 -5.38 -1.65 -5.78
CA ASN A 51 -4.08 -2.01 -5.18
C ASN A 51 -3.53 -0.89 -4.31
N THR A 52 -3.62 0.36 -4.78
CA THR A 52 -3.17 1.52 -3.99
C THR A 52 -4.01 1.64 -2.71
N ALA A 53 -5.32 1.46 -2.78
CA ALA A 53 -6.22 1.48 -1.63
C ALA A 53 -5.92 0.35 -0.63
N ALA A 54 -5.64 -0.86 -1.11
CA ALA A 54 -5.28 -2.00 -0.27
C ALA A 54 -3.98 -1.74 0.51
N ILE A 55 -2.96 -1.19 -0.14
CA ILE A 55 -1.71 -0.80 0.53
C ILE A 55 -1.96 0.32 1.54
N MET A 56 -2.76 1.35 1.20
CA MET A 56 -3.12 2.40 2.14
C MET A 56 -3.87 1.86 3.37
N ALA A 57 -4.80 0.93 3.17
CA ALA A 57 -5.53 0.28 4.26
C ALA A 57 -4.58 -0.54 5.15
N MET A 58 -3.69 -1.33 4.54
CA MET A 58 -2.65 -2.08 5.26
C MET A 58 -1.79 -1.14 6.11
N LEU A 59 -1.30 -0.04 5.54
CA LEU A 59 -0.47 0.93 6.26
C LEU A 59 -1.22 1.68 7.36
N LYS A 60 -2.52 1.94 7.16
CA LYS A 60 -3.37 2.59 8.18
C LYS A 60 -3.58 1.67 9.38
N HIS A 61 -3.99 0.42 9.15
CA HIS A 61 -4.20 -0.55 10.23
C HIS A 61 -2.89 -0.98 10.92
N TYR A 62 -1.76 -0.99 10.20
CA TYR A 62 -0.44 -1.22 10.79
C TYR A 62 -0.07 -0.23 11.90
N ARG A 63 -0.65 0.99 11.88
CA ARG A 63 -0.44 1.99 12.95
C ARG A 63 -1.37 1.73 14.13
N GLU A 64 -2.63 1.39 13.86
CA GLU A 64 -3.65 1.11 14.88
C GLU A 64 -3.27 -0.14 15.71
N ASP A 65 -2.88 -1.24 15.05
CA ASP A 65 -2.49 -2.48 15.73
C ASP A 65 -1.19 -2.33 16.55
N ARG A 66 -0.29 -1.45 16.11
CA ARG A 66 1.01 -1.23 16.77
C ARG A 66 0.88 -0.45 18.07
N ASP A 67 0.05 0.59 18.09
CA ASP A 67 -0.15 1.42 19.27
C ASP A 67 -0.94 0.65 20.36
N PHE A 68 -1.81 -0.28 19.95
CA PHE A 68 -2.45 -1.25 20.85
C PHE A 68 -1.43 -2.23 21.46
N MET A 69 -0.59 -2.86 20.62
CA MET A 69 0.35 -3.89 21.08
C MET A 69 1.43 -3.34 22.02
N TYR A 70 2.05 -2.19 21.70
CA TYR A 70 3.09 -1.61 22.56
C TYR A 70 2.52 -0.87 23.77
N GLY A 71 1.30 -0.34 23.71
CA GLY A 71 0.69 0.34 24.85
C GLY A 71 0.58 -0.56 26.09
N LEU A 72 0.42 -1.87 25.90
CA LEU A 72 0.36 -2.83 27.00
C LEU A 72 1.75 -3.17 27.56
N ASP A 73 2.73 -3.40 26.68
CA ASP A 73 4.11 -3.70 27.09
C ASP A 73 4.78 -2.53 27.85
N ILE A 74 4.54 -1.29 27.42
CA ILE A 74 5.07 -0.10 28.09
C ILE A 74 4.49 0.02 29.51
N LYS A 75 3.18 -0.27 29.70
CA LYS A 75 2.54 -0.26 31.02
C LYS A 75 3.11 -1.32 31.96
N PHE A 76 3.40 -2.53 31.44
CA PHE A 76 4.04 -3.57 32.25
C PHE A 76 5.50 -3.23 32.59
N LEU A 77 6.25 -2.63 31.65
CA LEU A 77 7.60 -2.14 31.91
C LEU A 77 7.62 -1.05 33.01
N ASP A 78 6.68 -0.10 32.96
CA ASP A 78 6.55 0.93 34.00
C ASP A 78 6.17 0.33 35.36
N ALA A 79 5.23 -0.63 35.39
CA ALA A 79 4.86 -1.32 36.61
C ALA A 79 6.03 -2.12 37.22
N ALA A 80 6.81 -2.81 36.39
CA ALA A 80 8.00 -3.54 36.83
C ALA A 80 9.11 -2.60 37.35
N ARG A 81 9.22 -1.39 36.78
CA ARG A 81 10.16 -0.36 37.23
C ARG A 81 9.74 0.27 38.56
N ALA A 82 8.44 0.52 38.74
CA ALA A 82 7.86 1.01 39.98
C ALA A 82 7.94 0.00 41.13
N ALA A 83 7.92 -1.31 40.83
CA ALA A 83 8.09 -2.37 41.83
C ALA A 83 9.55 -2.62 42.25
N ARG A 84 10.53 -2.05 41.53
CA ARG A 84 11.98 -2.19 41.82
C ARG A 84 12.58 -0.96 42.52
N GLY A 85 11.82 0.11 42.71
CA GLY A 85 12.19 1.28 43.52
C GLY A 85 11.40 1.29 44.82
#